data_AF-A0A1G2MAX2-F1
#
_entry.id   AF-A0A1G2MAX2-F1
#
_cell.length_a   1.000
_cell.length_b   1.000
_cell.length_c   1.000
_cell.angle_alpha   90.00
_cell.angle_beta   90.00
_cell.angle_gamma   90.00
#
_symmetry.space_group_name_H-M   'P 1'
#
loop_
_entity.id
_entity.type
_entity.pdbx_description
1 polymer ?
#
loop_
_entity_poly.entity_id
_entity_poly.type
_entity_poly.pdbx_seq_one_letter_code
_entity_poly.pdbx_strand_id
1 'polypeptide(L)'
;MKPITEMTREELLFLEVKDIGRPLTAEEVIYMATTLGAFWSYDYEAAKAGRVGMHALLKSGLHSDGFFVSRIFLELWNIRYIMANQIMMRLRNMHVPQPDYVVGIPDGATKLGEEVTWMLGAKPAHMEKVEGRICLITPLEPGASLLLVEDVCTRGTGFIQAAESVLEQCSTTRIIACDPVIINRGGLQAVEVKGVGECSILPIVERRIQDWDPGKGECPLCALGSTAIKPKATGENWRTLLASQKEEKRVFGAPGSD
;
A
#
# COMPACT_ATOMS: atom_id res chain seq x y z
N MET A 1 1.01 -24.34 -11.06
CA MET A 1 0.17 -23.28 -10.48
C MET A 1 -0.41 -22.46 -11.61
N LYS A 2 -1.71 -22.15 -11.57
CA LYS A 2 -2.35 -21.22 -12.51
C LYS A 2 -1.70 -19.83 -12.41
N PRO A 3 -1.57 -19.03 -13.49
CA PRO A 3 -1.07 -17.66 -13.38
C PRO A 3 -1.90 -16.84 -12.38
N ILE A 4 -1.26 -16.05 -11.52
CA ILE A 4 -1.95 -15.25 -10.49
C ILE A 4 -2.95 -14.30 -11.13
N THR A 5 -2.63 -13.73 -12.29
CA THR A 5 -3.47 -12.83 -13.08
C THR A 5 -4.73 -13.48 -13.67
N GLU A 6 -4.86 -14.81 -13.55
CA GLU A 6 -6.05 -15.57 -13.96
C GLU A 6 -6.83 -16.13 -12.77
N MET A 7 -6.33 -15.96 -11.54
CA MET A 7 -6.93 -16.54 -10.34
C MET A 7 -8.24 -15.85 -9.94
N THR A 8 -9.26 -16.62 -9.61
CA THR A 8 -10.48 -16.08 -9.01
C THR A 8 -10.20 -15.52 -7.62
N ARG A 9 -11.16 -14.76 -7.08
CA ARG A 9 -11.10 -14.28 -5.70
C ARG A 9 -10.91 -15.43 -4.72
N GLU A 10 -11.64 -16.53 -4.89
CA GLU A 10 -11.56 -17.72 -4.05
C GLU A 10 -10.17 -18.35 -4.13
N GLU A 11 -9.62 -18.52 -5.34
CA GLU A 11 -8.27 -19.05 -5.53
C GLU A 11 -7.21 -18.18 -4.83
N LEU A 12 -7.32 -16.85 -4.90
CA LEU A 12 -6.42 -15.93 -4.20
C LEU A 12 -6.54 -16.01 -2.67
N LEU A 13 -7.72 -16.32 -2.13
CA LEU A 13 -7.92 -16.48 -0.69
C LEU A 13 -7.27 -17.77 -0.14
N PHE A 14 -7.01 -18.74 -1.00
CA PHE A 14 -6.29 -19.99 -0.67
C PHE A 14 -4.83 -20.00 -1.13
N LEU A 15 -4.35 -18.95 -1.78
CA LEU A 15 -2.95 -18.84 -2.21
C LEU A 15 -2.00 -18.79 -1.00
N GLU A 16 -0.97 -19.62 -0.99
CA GLU A 16 0.00 -19.71 0.09
C GLU A 16 1.40 -19.25 -0.36
N VAL A 17 2.25 -18.86 0.60
CA VAL A 17 3.63 -18.43 0.33
C VAL A 17 4.46 -19.51 -0.38
N LYS A 18 4.25 -20.79 -0.03
CA LYS A 18 4.97 -21.93 -0.64
C LYS A 18 4.72 -22.05 -2.15
N ASP A 19 3.62 -21.50 -2.64
CA ASP A 19 3.27 -21.52 -4.06
C ASP A 19 4.03 -20.43 -4.85
N ILE A 20 4.65 -19.47 -4.15
CA ILE A 20 5.31 -18.29 -4.71
C ILE A 20 6.81 -18.34 -4.38
N GLY A 21 7.55 -19.12 -5.17
CA GLY A 21 9.01 -19.27 -5.06
C GLY A 21 9.84 -18.13 -5.67
N ARG A 22 9.21 -17.06 -6.18
CA ARG A 22 9.86 -15.96 -6.89
C ARG A 22 9.32 -14.60 -6.47
N PRO A 23 10.02 -13.49 -6.76
CA PRO A 23 9.42 -12.17 -6.65
C PRO A 23 8.14 -12.08 -7.50
N LEU A 24 7.09 -11.51 -6.92
CA LEU A 24 5.87 -11.15 -7.65
C LEU A 24 6.15 -9.95 -8.55
N THR A 25 5.53 -9.99 -9.72
CA THR A 25 5.52 -8.85 -10.65
C THR A 25 4.54 -7.77 -10.19
N ALA A 26 4.71 -6.55 -10.69
CA ALA A 26 3.79 -5.45 -10.46
C ALA A 26 2.36 -5.80 -10.89
N GLU A 27 2.21 -6.44 -12.05
CA GLU A 27 0.92 -6.86 -12.58
C GLU A 27 0.20 -7.84 -11.65
N GLU A 28 0.90 -8.85 -11.13
CA GLU A 28 0.31 -9.83 -10.22
C GLU A 28 -0.20 -9.20 -8.92
N VAL A 29 0.58 -8.32 -8.30
CA VAL A 29 0.17 -7.69 -7.03
C VAL A 29 -0.98 -6.71 -7.26
N ILE A 30 -0.97 -5.94 -8.35
CA ILE A 30 -2.10 -5.06 -8.70
C ILE A 30 -3.34 -5.88 -9.02
N TYR A 31 -3.20 -7.01 -9.72
CA TYR A 31 -4.30 -7.93 -9.97
C TYR A 31 -4.87 -8.47 -8.65
N MET A 32 -4.02 -9.01 -7.77
CA MET A 32 -4.44 -9.48 -6.44
C MET A 32 -5.20 -8.40 -5.68
N ALA A 33 -4.64 -7.19 -5.61
CA ALA A 33 -5.26 -6.08 -4.90
C ALA A 33 -6.59 -5.65 -5.52
N THR A 34 -6.70 -5.66 -6.84
CA THR A 34 -7.94 -5.31 -7.56
C THR A 34 -9.01 -6.37 -7.36
N THR A 35 -8.67 -7.64 -7.57
CA THR A 35 -9.58 -8.79 -7.40
C THR A 35 -10.05 -8.95 -5.96
N LEU A 36 -9.20 -8.60 -4.98
CA LEU A 36 -9.54 -8.61 -3.57
C LEU A 36 -10.31 -7.35 -3.12
N GLY A 37 -10.48 -6.35 -3.98
CA GLY A 37 -11.24 -5.13 -3.70
C GLY A 37 -10.47 -4.10 -2.87
N ALA A 38 -9.15 -4.18 -2.87
CA ALA A 38 -8.25 -3.26 -2.17
C ALA A 38 -7.63 -2.20 -3.10
N PHE A 39 -7.72 -2.35 -4.41
CA PHE A 39 -7.20 -1.39 -5.39
C PHE A 39 -8.28 -0.92 -6.36
N TRP A 40 -8.23 0.37 -6.69
CA TRP A 40 -9.04 1.01 -7.71
C TRP A 40 -8.16 1.91 -8.57
N SER A 41 -8.40 1.92 -9.88
CA SER A 41 -7.85 2.89 -10.82
C SER A 41 -8.95 3.37 -11.75
N TYR A 42 -8.90 4.65 -12.12
CA TYR A 42 -9.79 5.26 -13.09
C TYR A 42 -9.62 4.60 -14.45
N ASP A 43 -10.73 4.20 -15.06
CA ASP A 43 -10.76 3.57 -16.37
C ASP A 43 -10.98 4.65 -17.44
N TYR A 44 -9.87 5.08 -18.06
CA TYR A 44 -9.90 6.10 -19.11
C TYR A 44 -10.62 5.62 -20.37
N GLU A 45 -10.61 4.31 -20.68
CA GLU A 45 -11.29 3.77 -21.85
C GLU A 45 -12.81 3.70 -21.60
N ALA A 46 -13.23 3.31 -20.40
CA ALA A 46 -14.63 3.40 -19.99
C ALA A 46 -15.15 4.86 -20.06
N ALA A 47 -14.34 5.83 -19.62
CA ALA A 47 -14.70 7.24 -19.71
C ALA A 47 -14.88 7.70 -21.17
N LYS A 48 -13.97 7.31 -22.08
CA LYS A 48 -14.11 7.56 -23.53
C LYS A 48 -15.37 6.92 -24.13
N ALA A 49 -15.78 5.77 -23.60
CA ALA A 49 -17.03 5.10 -23.98
C ALA A 49 -18.28 5.68 -23.28
N GLY A 50 -18.18 6.83 -22.61
CA GLY A 50 -19.30 7.53 -21.96
C GLY A 50 -19.56 7.14 -20.50
N ARG A 51 -18.76 6.22 -19.92
CA ARG A 51 -18.85 5.81 -18.51
C ARG A 51 -17.81 6.54 -17.67
N VAL A 52 -18.06 7.83 -17.45
CA VAL A 52 -17.13 8.74 -16.77
C VAL A 52 -16.93 8.38 -15.28
N GLY A 53 -17.98 7.95 -14.58
CA GLY A 53 -17.88 7.47 -13.19
C GLY A 53 -17.30 8.50 -12.20
N MET A 54 -16.69 8.00 -11.12
CA MET A 54 -16.16 8.81 -10.01
C MET A 54 -14.63 8.70 -9.92
N HIS A 55 -14.00 9.64 -9.22
CA HIS A 55 -12.56 9.57 -8.93
C HIS A 55 -12.21 9.90 -7.48
N ALA A 56 -10.99 9.57 -7.06
CA ALA A 56 -10.62 9.63 -5.65
C ALA A 56 -10.29 11.07 -5.20
N LEU A 57 -10.88 11.49 -4.09
CA LEU A 57 -10.49 12.68 -3.32
C LEU A 57 -9.62 12.25 -2.13
N LEU A 58 -8.34 12.62 -2.15
CA LEU A 58 -7.36 12.28 -1.13
C LEU A 58 -7.55 13.12 0.15
N LYS A 59 -6.99 12.65 1.26
CA LYS A 59 -7.00 13.40 2.54
C LYS A 59 -6.34 14.78 2.41
N SER A 60 -5.34 14.90 1.52
CA SER A 60 -4.66 16.16 1.20
C SER A 60 -5.53 17.15 0.42
N GLY A 61 -6.73 16.76 -0.01
CA GLY A 61 -7.57 17.56 -0.91
C GLY A 61 -7.25 17.36 -2.40
N LEU A 62 -6.18 16.64 -2.73
CA LEU A 62 -5.83 16.32 -4.12
C LEU A 62 -6.81 15.31 -4.72
N HIS A 63 -7.03 15.42 -6.03
CA HIS A 63 -7.79 14.45 -6.81
C HIS A 63 -6.84 13.40 -7.37
N SER A 64 -7.25 12.14 -7.53
CA SER A 64 -6.35 11.03 -7.89
C SER A 64 -7.03 10.02 -8.82
N ASP A 65 -6.29 9.49 -9.79
CA ASP A 65 -6.75 8.45 -10.73
C ASP A 65 -6.59 7.02 -10.19
N GLY A 66 -6.13 6.87 -8.97
CA GLY A 66 -6.01 5.58 -8.32
C GLY A 66 -6.01 5.68 -6.81
N PHE A 67 -6.37 4.57 -6.17
CA PHE A 67 -6.41 4.46 -4.72
C PHE A 67 -6.19 3.02 -4.27
N PHE A 68 -5.33 2.84 -3.27
CA PHE A 68 -5.07 1.55 -2.63
C PHE A 68 -5.45 1.61 -1.16
N VAL A 69 -6.25 0.65 -0.72
CA VAL A 69 -6.68 0.49 0.67
C VAL A 69 -5.92 -0.69 1.27
N SER A 70 -4.70 -0.44 1.70
CA SER A 70 -3.80 -1.43 2.33
C SER A 70 -4.47 -2.24 3.43
N ARG A 71 -5.30 -1.61 4.27
CA ARG A 71 -6.06 -2.30 5.33
C ARG A 71 -6.97 -3.41 4.80
N ILE A 72 -7.59 -3.25 3.62
CA ILE A 72 -8.39 -4.34 3.02
C ILE A 72 -7.48 -5.47 2.54
N PHE A 73 -6.36 -5.12 1.92
CA PHE A 73 -5.41 -6.08 1.35
C PHE A 73 -4.71 -6.92 2.42
N LEU A 74 -4.25 -6.27 3.49
CA LEU A 74 -3.41 -6.84 4.54
C LEU A 74 -4.21 -7.41 5.72
N GLU A 75 -5.54 -7.25 5.75
CA GLU A 75 -6.37 -7.95 6.73
C GLU A 75 -6.38 -9.46 6.46
N LEU A 76 -6.28 -9.85 5.19
CA LEU A 76 -6.17 -11.25 4.77
C LEU A 76 -4.79 -11.79 5.15
N TRP A 77 -4.74 -12.71 6.13
CA TRP A 77 -3.48 -13.22 6.67
C TRP A 77 -2.59 -13.85 5.59
N ASN A 78 -3.15 -14.68 4.71
CA ASN A 78 -2.38 -15.32 3.64
C ASN A 78 -1.72 -14.27 2.72
N ILE A 79 -2.46 -13.24 2.33
CA ILE A 79 -1.95 -12.14 1.49
C ILE A 79 -0.89 -11.33 2.23
N ARG A 80 -1.12 -11.00 3.50
CA ARG A 80 -0.14 -10.29 4.33
C ARG A 80 1.16 -11.08 4.47
N TYR A 81 1.06 -12.38 4.72
CA TYR A 81 2.20 -13.29 4.81
C TYR A 81 2.95 -13.39 3.47
N ILE A 82 2.23 -13.40 2.33
CA ILE A 82 2.83 -13.28 0.99
C ILE A 82 3.58 -11.95 0.85
N MET A 83 2.99 -10.82 1.21
CA MET A 83 3.65 -9.52 1.11
C MET A 83 4.89 -9.42 2.01
N ALA A 84 4.83 -9.98 3.22
CA ALA A 84 5.98 -10.09 4.11
C ALA A 84 7.10 -10.90 3.45
N ASN A 85 6.80 -12.08 2.88
CA ASN A 85 7.81 -12.87 2.17
C ASN A 85 8.38 -12.11 0.96
N GLN A 86 7.56 -11.33 0.25
CA GLN A 86 8.01 -10.49 -0.85
C GLN A 86 8.96 -9.36 -0.41
N ILE A 87 8.75 -8.78 0.77
CA ILE A 87 9.72 -7.87 1.42
C ILE A 87 11.02 -8.62 1.71
N MET A 88 10.94 -9.80 2.34
CA MET A 88 12.11 -10.63 2.66
C MET A 88 12.98 -10.92 1.44
N MET A 89 12.37 -11.23 0.29
CA MET A 89 13.10 -11.47 -0.96
C MET A 89 13.88 -10.23 -1.41
N ARG A 90 13.32 -9.03 -1.25
CA ARG A 90 13.95 -7.76 -1.65
C ARG A 90 15.08 -7.37 -0.71
N LEU A 91 14.88 -7.52 0.60
CA LEU A 91 15.91 -7.33 1.61
C LEU A 91 17.12 -8.22 1.33
N ARG A 92 16.89 -9.52 1.03
CA ARG A 92 17.96 -10.46 0.65
C ARG A 92 18.67 -10.05 -0.64
N ASN A 93 17.94 -9.67 -1.68
CA ASN A 93 18.54 -9.25 -2.96
C ASN A 93 19.41 -8.00 -2.79
N MET A 94 19.02 -7.10 -1.90
CA MET A 94 19.78 -5.88 -1.56
C MET A 94 20.87 -6.12 -0.52
N HIS A 95 21.06 -7.36 -0.05
CA HIS A 95 22.02 -7.72 0.99
C HIS A 95 21.85 -6.88 2.27
N VAL A 96 20.61 -6.55 2.61
CA VAL A 96 20.29 -5.82 3.85
C VAL A 96 20.67 -6.70 5.04
N PRO A 97 21.48 -6.19 5.99
CA PRO A 97 21.84 -6.96 7.18
C PRO A 97 20.61 -7.29 8.01
N GLN A 98 20.67 -8.42 8.73
CA GLN A 98 19.60 -8.80 9.65
C GLN A 98 19.45 -7.73 10.75
N PRO A 99 18.27 -7.12 10.91
CA PRO A 99 18.05 -6.13 11.96
C PRO A 99 17.91 -6.80 13.33
N ASP A 100 18.27 -6.06 14.38
CA ASP A 100 17.97 -6.46 15.76
C ASP A 100 16.47 -6.32 16.05
N TYR A 101 15.85 -5.25 15.55
CA TYR A 101 14.42 -4.95 15.71
C TYR A 101 13.72 -4.67 14.38
N VAL A 102 12.43 -4.99 14.31
CA VAL A 102 11.55 -4.62 13.19
C VAL A 102 10.29 -3.95 13.75
N VAL A 103 9.81 -2.91 13.06
CA VAL A 103 8.53 -2.26 13.37
C VAL A 103 7.77 -1.88 12.10
N GLY A 104 6.46 -2.15 12.11
CA GLY A 104 5.54 -1.70 11.07
C GLY A 104 4.98 -0.31 11.38
N ILE A 105 5.04 0.59 10.40
CA ILE A 105 4.58 1.97 10.56
C ILE A 105 3.03 2.02 10.62
N PRO A 106 2.45 2.66 11.65
CA PRO A 106 1.00 2.69 11.85
C PRO A 106 0.27 3.62 10.86
N ASP A 107 -0.97 3.32 10.47
CA ASP A 107 -1.80 2.17 10.88
C ASP A 107 -1.84 1.09 9.80
N GLY A 108 -1.15 1.32 8.69
CA GLY A 108 -1.25 0.51 7.48
C GLY A 108 -0.36 -0.72 7.50
N ALA A 109 0.82 -0.62 8.14
CA ALA A 109 1.85 -1.64 8.11
C ALA A 109 2.09 -2.34 9.44
N THR A 110 1.36 -2.03 10.53
CA THR A 110 1.58 -2.63 11.86
C THR A 110 1.62 -4.17 11.81
N LYS A 111 0.54 -4.81 11.34
CA LYS A 111 0.48 -6.28 11.19
C LYS A 111 1.50 -6.80 10.16
N LEU A 112 1.81 -6.02 9.13
CA LEU A 112 2.80 -6.43 8.11
C LEU A 112 4.20 -6.49 8.71
N GLY A 113 4.57 -5.48 9.51
CA GLY A 113 5.80 -5.43 10.28
C GLY A 113 5.92 -6.62 11.21
N GLU A 114 4.85 -7.00 11.91
CA GLU A 114 4.82 -8.22 12.74
C GLU A 114 5.22 -9.48 11.93
N GLU A 115 4.59 -9.72 10.77
CA GLU A 115 4.94 -10.88 9.95
C GLU A 115 6.41 -10.83 9.47
N VAL A 116 6.93 -9.64 9.12
CA VAL A 116 8.34 -9.45 8.74
C VAL A 116 9.27 -9.73 9.93
N THR A 117 8.93 -9.26 11.14
CA THR A 117 9.65 -9.56 12.39
C THR A 117 9.79 -11.07 12.58
N TRP A 118 8.67 -11.79 12.47
CA TRP A 118 8.65 -13.25 12.62
C TRP A 118 9.52 -13.95 11.57
N MET A 119 9.45 -13.52 10.31
CA MET A 119 10.25 -14.12 9.22
C MET A 119 11.75 -13.84 9.36
N LEU A 120 12.14 -12.69 9.90
CA LEU A 120 13.56 -12.35 10.16
C LEU A 120 14.09 -12.97 11.45
N GLY A 121 13.21 -13.43 12.36
CA GLY A 121 13.61 -13.78 13.72
C GLY A 121 14.18 -12.58 14.49
N ALA A 122 13.72 -11.37 14.18
CA ALA A 122 14.12 -10.13 14.86
C ALA A 122 13.30 -9.92 16.14
N LYS A 123 13.73 -8.99 17.00
CA LYS A 123 12.93 -8.54 18.15
C LYS A 123 11.78 -7.64 17.65
N PRO A 124 10.56 -7.79 18.18
CA PRO A 124 9.48 -6.88 17.83
C PRO A 124 9.70 -5.50 18.46
N ALA A 125 9.40 -4.45 17.69
CA ALA A 125 9.21 -3.09 18.20
C ALA A 125 7.80 -2.59 17.83
N HIS A 126 7.28 -1.64 18.60
CA HIS A 126 5.92 -1.12 18.48
C HIS A 126 5.91 0.39 18.27
N MET A 127 5.02 0.83 17.39
CA MET A 127 4.76 2.23 17.07
C MET A 127 3.26 2.52 17.07
N GLU A 128 2.88 3.70 17.54
CA GLU A 128 1.49 4.16 17.57
C GLU A 128 1.36 5.57 17.00
N LYS A 129 0.13 5.96 16.64
CA LYS A 129 -0.20 7.36 16.40
C LYS A 129 -0.73 8.01 17.67
N VAL A 130 0.09 8.84 18.29
CA VAL A 130 -0.27 9.66 19.44
C VAL A 130 -0.55 11.08 18.96
N GLU A 131 -1.81 11.54 19.11
CA GLU A 131 -2.24 12.88 18.67
C GLU A 131 -1.91 13.18 17.20
N GLY A 132 -1.95 12.15 16.34
CA GLY A 132 -1.66 12.26 14.92
C GLY A 132 -0.18 12.21 14.54
N ARG A 133 0.74 12.07 15.51
CA ARG A 133 2.18 11.86 15.29
C ARG A 133 2.54 10.38 15.43
N ILE A 134 3.41 9.87 14.57
CA ILE A 134 3.95 8.51 14.69
C ILE A 134 4.99 8.53 15.83
N CYS A 135 4.81 7.64 16.80
CA CYS A 135 5.64 7.55 18.00
C CYS A 135 6.14 6.13 18.22
N LEU A 136 7.46 5.96 18.40
CA LEU A 136 8.04 4.73 18.92
C LEU A 136 7.66 4.53 20.39
N ILE A 137 7.10 3.36 20.71
CA ILE A 137 6.68 3.00 22.07
C ILE A 137 7.69 2.07 22.73
N THR A 138 8.24 1.13 21.97
CA THR A 138 9.21 0.16 22.50
C THR A 138 10.56 0.83 22.73
N PRO A 139 11.13 0.77 23.95
CA PRO A 139 12.51 1.17 24.16
C PRO A 139 13.46 0.19 23.44
N LEU A 140 14.46 0.71 22.76
CA LEU A 140 15.45 -0.08 22.02
C LEU A 140 16.76 -0.16 22.80
N GLU A 141 17.48 -1.27 22.64
CA GLU A 141 18.84 -1.40 23.17
C GLU A 141 19.76 -0.34 22.53
N PRO A 142 20.67 0.30 23.31
CA PRO A 142 21.59 1.28 22.77
C PRO A 142 22.42 0.72 21.60
N GLY A 143 22.44 1.43 20.48
CA GLY A 143 23.14 0.97 19.29
C GLY A 143 22.46 -0.19 18.54
N ALA A 144 21.25 -0.61 18.89
CA ALA A 144 20.54 -1.63 18.13
C ALA A 144 20.17 -1.15 16.73
N SER A 145 20.09 -2.08 15.79
CA SER A 145 19.60 -1.83 14.43
C SER A 145 18.07 -2.00 14.33
N LEU A 146 17.42 -1.12 13.57
CA LEU A 146 15.96 -1.13 13.39
C LEU A 146 15.59 -1.08 11.91
N LEU A 147 14.75 -2.01 11.47
CA LEU A 147 14.06 -1.93 10.18
C LEU A 147 12.65 -1.38 10.36
N LEU A 148 12.36 -0.29 9.65
CA LEU A 148 11.00 0.23 9.51
C LEU A 148 10.34 -0.43 8.29
N VAL A 149 9.04 -0.75 8.38
CA VAL A 149 8.25 -1.33 7.27
C VAL A 149 7.01 -0.47 7.04
N GLU A 150 6.79 -0.01 5.80
CA GLU A 150 5.61 0.78 5.38
C GLU A 150 4.72 -0.02 4.42
N ASP A 151 3.46 0.39 4.25
CA ASP A 151 2.54 -0.23 3.30
C ASP A 151 2.59 0.46 1.93
N VAL A 152 2.59 1.80 1.91
CA VAL A 152 2.50 2.61 0.68
C VAL A 152 3.40 3.83 0.76
N CYS A 153 4.39 3.90 -0.13
CA CYS A 153 5.16 5.13 -0.32
C CYS A 153 4.39 6.09 -1.24
N THR A 154 4.13 7.30 -0.72
CA THR A 154 3.57 8.43 -1.48
C THR A 154 4.58 9.56 -1.64
N ARG A 155 4.90 10.22 -0.54
CA ARG A 155 5.88 11.31 -0.46
C ARG A 155 7.02 10.97 0.49
N GLY A 156 7.08 9.73 0.98
CA GLY A 156 8.04 9.29 2.00
C GLY A 156 7.83 9.88 3.40
N THR A 157 6.79 10.70 3.60
CA THR A 157 6.59 11.45 4.84
C THR A 157 6.34 10.55 6.05
N GLY A 158 5.67 9.40 5.85
CA GLY A 158 5.40 8.44 6.92
C GLY A 158 6.70 7.81 7.44
N PHE A 159 7.52 7.31 6.52
CA PHE A 159 8.86 6.80 6.82
C PHE A 159 9.76 7.84 7.51
N ILE A 160 9.84 9.07 6.98
CA ILE A 160 10.64 10.15 7.58
C ILE A 160 10.19 10.41 9.03
N GLN A 161 8.89 10.59 9.27
CA GLN A 161 8.35 10.84 10.61
C GLN A 161 8.60 9.68 11.58
N ALA A 162 8.48 8.44 11.10
CA ALA A 162 8.77 7.26 11.90
C ALA A 162 10.26 7.19 12.30
N ALA A 163 11.16 7.45 11.35
CA ALA A 163 12.60 7.46 11.60
C ALA A 163 13.02 8.59 12.55
N GLU A 164 12.48 9.80 12.36
CA GLU A 164 12.70 10.93 13.27
C GLU A 164 12.21 10.61 14.69
N SER A 165 11.02 10.01 14.83
CA SER A 165 10.51 9.58 16.14
C SER A 165 11.42 8.55 16.82
N VAL A 166 12.00 7.62 16.05
CA VAL A 166 12.96 6.64 16.60
C VAL A 166 14.19 7.36 17.14
N LEU A 167 14.75 8.32 16.40
CA LEU A 167 15.95 9.05 16.82
C LEU A 167 15.69 10.02 17.98
N GLU A 168 14.47 10.56 18.09
CA GLU A 168 14.04 11.35 19.25
C GLU A 168 13.99 10.49 20.52
N GLN A 169 13.44 9.28 20.43
CA GLN A 169 13.25 8.38 21.57
C GLN A 169 14.52 7.57 21.90
N CYS A 170 15.30 7.19 20.89
CA CYS A 170 16.44 6.27 20.94
C CYS A 170 17.55 6.76 20.00
N SER A 171 18.24 7.84 20.36
CA SER A 171 19.22 8.55 19.51
C SER A 171 20.42 7.75 19.02
N THR A 172 20.70 6.58 19.62
CA THR A 172 21.81 5.70 19.21
C THR A 172 21.38 4.57 18.27
N THR A 173 20.08 4.44 17.97
CA THR A 173 19.56 3.40 17.09
C THR A 173 20.11 3.55 15.67
N ARG A 174 20.58 2.45 15.10
CA ARG A 174 20.99 2.37 13.69
C ARG A 174 19.78 2.01 12.83
N ILE A 175 19.10 3.01 12.29
CA ILE A 175 18.02 2.78 11.34
C ILE A 175 18.61 2.21 10.05
N ILE A 176 18.08 1.09 9.58
CA ILE A 176 18.46 0.53 8.28
C ILE A 176 17.94 1.48 7.21
N ALA A 177 18.84 1.97 6.35
CA ALA A 177 18.57 2.98 5.32
C ALA A 177 17.82 2.42 4.09
N CYS A 178 16.74 1.68 4.32
CA CYS A 178 15.80 1.24 3.31
C CYS A 178 14.36 1.31 3.83
N ASP A 179 13.43 1.64 2.93
CA ASP A 179 12.00 1.73 3.19
C ASP A 179 11.27 0.62 2.39
N PRO A 180 11.07 -0.57 2.97
CA PRO A 180 10.32 -1.66 2.34
C PRO A 180 8.84 -1.29 2.31
N VAL A 181 8.29 -1.16 1.11
CA VAL A 181 6.88 -0.81 0.87
C VAL A 181 6.20 -1.81 -0.06
N ILE A 182 4.88 -1.95 0.02
CA ILE A 182 4.15 -2.77 -0.96
C ILE A 182 4.05 -2.02 -2.28
N ILE A 183 3.53 -0.79 -2.24
CA ILE A 183 3.33 0.02 -3.43
C ILE A 183 4.07 1.35 -3.28
N ASN A 184 5.00 1.61 -4.18
CA ASN A 184 5.45 2.96 -4.45
C ASN A 184 4.51 3.58 -5.49
N ARG A 185 3.67 4.51 -5.04
CA ARG A 185 2.83 5.30 -5.96
C ARG A 185 3.40 6.67 -6.25
N GLY A 186 4.37 7.10 -5.45
CA GLY A 186 5.02 8.40 -5.52
C GLY A 186 6.16 8.50 -6.52
N GLY A 187 6.65 7.36 -7.03
CA GLY A 187 7.81 7.31 -7.92
C GLY A 187 9.13 7.73 -7.28
N LEU A 188 9.16 7.88 -5.95
CA LEU A 188 10.39 8.22 -5.22
C LEU A 188 11.33 7.02 -5.22
N GLN A 189 12.61 7.24 -5.52
CA GLN A 189 13.63 6.20 -5.44
C GLN A 189 14.31 6.19 -4.06
N ALA A 190 14.37 7.35 -3.39
CA ALA A 190 14.92 7.51 -2.06
C ALA A 190 14.29 8.71 -1.34
N VAL A 191 14.52 8.79 -0.03
CA VAL A 191 14.16 9.93 0.84
C VAL A 191 15.35 10.29 1.72
N GLU A 192 15.50 11.57 2.03
CA GLU A 192 16.53 12.04 2.98
C GLU A 192 15.95 12.08 4.39
N VAL A 193 16.60 11.41 5.34
CA VAL A 193 16.21 11.41 6.76
C VAL A 193 17.32 12.02 7.60
N LYS A 194 16.97 13.07 8.35
CA LYS A 194 17.93 13.74 9.24
C LYS A 194 18.46 12.77 10.29
N GLY A 195 19.79 12.63 10.35
CA GLY A 195 20.48 11.74 11.29
C GLY A 195 20.66 10.30 10.79
N VAL A 196 20.11 9.95 9.62
CA VAL A 196 20.33 8.65 8.95
C VAL A 196 21.04 8.84 7.60
N GLY A 197 20.58 9.81 6.80
CA GLY A 197 21.03 10.05 5.43
C GLY A 197 19.98 9.63 4.40
N GLU A 198 20.44 9.29 3.19
CA GLU A 198 19.59 8.80 2.11
C GLU A 198 19.10 7.38 2.40
N CYS A 199 17.79 7.20 2.39
CA CYS A 199 17.11 5.91 2.58
C CYS A 199 16.43 5.50 1.27
N SER A 200 16.82 4.34 0.72
CA SER A 200 16.27 3.84 -0.54
C SER A 200 14.84 3.31 -0.37
N ILE A 201 13.92 3.68 -1.27
CA ILE A 201 12.59 3.08 -1.33
C ILE A 201 12.71 1.69 -1.96
N LEU A 202 12.21 0.66 -1.30
CA LEU A 202 12.32 -0.73 -1.71
C LEU A 202 10.93 -1.35 -1.94
N PRO A 203 10.28 -1.03 -3.08
CA PRO A 203 8.89 -1.42 -3.31
C PRO A 203 8.71 -2.87 -3.75
N ILE A 204 7.57 -3.47 -3.39
CA ILE A 204 7.05 -4.64 -4.09
C ILE A 204 6.63 -4.29 -5.51
N VAL A 205 5.94 -3.17 -5.64
CA VAL A 205 5.35 -2.67 -6.87
C VAL A 205 5.70 -1.21 -7.06
N GLU A 206 6.28 -0.88 -8.21
CA GLU A 206 6.28 0.48 -8.73
C GLU A 206 4.98 0.69 -9.53
N ARG A 207 4.07 1.51 -9.01
CA ARG A 207 2.80 1.83 -9.68
C ARG A 207 2.49 3.30 -9.48
N ARG A 208 2.98 4.13 -10.40
CA ARG A 208 2.64 5.55 -10.42
C ARG A 208 1.12 5.74 -10.43
N ILE A 209 0.63 6.55 -9.50
CA ILE A 209 -0.76 7.01 -9.45
C ILE A 209 -0.71 8.53 -9.55
N GLN A 210 -1.46 9.09 -10.48
CA GLN A 210 -1.48 10.54 -10.68
C GLN A 210 -2.38 11.19 -9.65
N ASP A 211 -1.96 12.36 -9.18
CA ASP A 211 -2.78 13.24 -8.39
C ASP A 211 -2.62 14.69 -8.83
N TRP A 212 -3.69 15.46 -8.65
CA TRP A 212 -3.81 16.85 -9.10
C TRP A 212 -4.34 17.72 -7.99
N ASP A 213 -3.80 18.93 -7.90
CA ASP A 213 -4.27 19.96 -6.98
C ASP A 213 -5.31 20.84 -7.69
N PRO A 214 -6.62 20.68 -7.37
CA PRO A 214 -7.66 21.48 -8.00
C PRO A 214 -7.53 22.99 -7.67
N GLY A 215 -6.75 23.37 -6.66
CA GLY A 215 -6.44 24.76 -6.35
C GLY A 215 -5.34 25.37 -7.23
N LYS A 216 -4.60 24.55 -7.98
CA LYS A 216 -3.51 24.99 -8.89
C LYS A 216 -3.83 24.82 -10.37
N GLY A 217 -4.98 24.25 -10.69
CA GLY A 217 -5.43 24.02 -12.07
C GLY A 217 -6.65 23.12 -12.09
N GLU A 218 -7.25 22.97 -13.28
CA GLU A 218 -8.39 22.09 -13.44
C GLU A 218 -7.97 20.62 -13.31
N CYS A 219 -8.69 19.84 -12.49
CA CYS A 219 -8.48 18.40 -12.41
C CYS A 219 -8.93 17.75 -13.74
N PRO A 220 -8.06 16.97 -14.43
CA PRO A 220 -8.41 16.36 -15.71
C PRO A 220 -9.64 15.45 -15.64
N LEU A 221 -9.86 14.78 -14.51
CA LEU A 221 -11.03 13.91 -14.33
C LEU A 221 -12.31 14.72 -14.11
N CYS A 222 -12.24 15.85 -13.41
CA CYS A 222 -13.37 16.78 -13.31
C CYS A 222 -13.75 17.37 -14.67
N ALA A 223 -12.75 17.72 -15.50
CA ALA A 223 -12.98 18.21 -16.86
C ALA A 223 -13.70 17.18 -17.75
N LEU A 224 -13.50 15.88 -17.48
CA LEU A 224 -14.22 14.79 -18.14
C LEU A 224 -15.65 14.58 -17.61
N GLY A 225 -16.08 15.32 -16.58
CA GLY A 225 -17.38 15.19 -15.92
C GLY A 225 -17.39 14.23 -14.74
N SER A 226 -16.23 13.75 -14.27
CA SER A 226 -16.15 12.83 -13.14
C SER A 226 -16.30 13.56 -11.80
N THR A 227 -16.98 12.93 -10.84
CA THR A 227 -17.19 13.48 -9.50
C THR A 227 -16.19 12.91 -8.50
N ALA A 228 -15.51 13.78 -7.76
CA ALA A 228 -14.57 13.38 -6.72
C ALA A 228 -15.29 12.80 -5.49
N ILE A 229 -14.79 11.69 -4.93
CA ILE A 229 -15.33 11.03 -3.74
C ILE A 229 -14.21 10.65 -2.78
N LYS A 230 -14.40 10.88 -1.47
CA LYS A 230 -13.45 10.47 -0.43
C LYS A 230 -13.53 8.95 -0.23
N PRO A 231 -12.55 8.15 -0.69
CA PRO A 231 -12.72 6.69 -0.75
C PRO A 231 -12.89 6.05 0.63
N LYS A 232 -12.14 6.54 1.62
CA LYS A 232 -12.12 6.01 3.00
C LYS A 232 -13.08 6.71 3.96
N ALA A 233 -13.96 7.59 3.49
CA ALA A 233 -14.90 8.27 4.39
C ALA A 233 -15.98 7.32 4.93
N THR A 234 -16.47 6.41 4.09
CA THR A 234 -17.42 5.35 4.48
C THR A 234 -17.13 4.09 3.65
N GLY A 235 -17.60 2.93 4.12
CA GLY A 235 -17.56 1.70 3.31
C GLY A 235 -18.42 1.79 2.04
N GLU A 236 -19.47 2.62 2.06
CA GLU A 236 -20.29 2.90 0.87
C GLU A 236 -19.48 3.63 -0.19
N ASN A 237 -18.78 4.71 0.19
CA ASN A 237 -17.96 5.48 -0.75
C ASN A 237 -16.95 4.61 -1.50
N TRP A 238 -16.31 3.66 -0.79
CA TRP A 238 -15.39 2.72 -1.42
C TRP A 238 -16.10 1.81 -2.43
N ARG A 239 -17.26 1.25 -2.06
CA ARG A 239 -18.06 0.39 -2.94
C ARG A 239 -18.59 1.16 -4.16
N THR A 240 -19.06 2.39 -3.97
CA THR A 240 -19.49 3.28 -5.05
C THR A 240 -18.34 3.57 -6.02
N LEU A 241 -17.15 3.93 -5.50
CA LEU A 241 -15.99 4.20 -6.34
C LEU A 241 -15.60 2.97 -7.18
N LEU A 242 -15.52 1.78 -6.55
CA LEU A 242 -15.24 0.51 -7.22
C LEU A 242 -16.25 0.14 -8.31
N ALA A 243 -17.51 0.55 -8.17
CA ALA A 243 -18.58 0.25 -9.13
C ALA A 243 -18.75 1.32 -10.21
N SER A 244 -18.24 2.54 -10.00
CA SER A 244 -18.58 3.74 -10.77
C SER A 244 -18.29 3.67 -12.27
N GLN A 245 -17.38 2.79 -12.69
CA GLN A 245 -17.03 2.55 -14.10
C GLN A 245 -17.07 1.07 -14.47
N LYS A 246 -17.83 0.25 -13.72
CA LYS A 246 -18.11 -1.14 -14.13
C LYS A 246 -19.31 -1.16 -15.07
N GLU A 247 -19.36 -2.14 -15.97
CA GLU A 247 -20.55 -2.35 -16.78
C GLU A 247 -21.69 -2.80 -15.86
N GLU A 248 -22.86 -2.18 -16.00
CA GLU A 248 -24.06 -2.74 -15.40
C GLU A 248 -24.29 -4.12 -16.02
N LYS A 249 -24.32 -5.17 -15.19
CA LYS A 249 -24.80 -6.46 -15.64
C LYS A 249 -26.25 -6.26 -16.09
N ARG A 250 -26.49 -6.20 -17.40
CA ARG A 250 -27.84 -6.30 -17.95
C ARG A 250 -28.45 -7.60 -17.44
N VAL A 251 -29.36 -7.49 -16.49
CA VAL A 251 -30.22 -8.62 -16.10
C VAL A 251 -31.18 -8.81 -17.27
N PHE A 252 -30.80 -9.66 -18.23
CA PHE A 252 -31.69 -10.06 -19.32
C PHE A 252 -32.80 -10.94 -18.75
N GLY A 253 -34.03 -10.42 -18.77
CA GLY A 253 -35.28 -11.17 -18.93
C GLY A 253 -35.78 -11.97 -17.72
N ALA A 254 -36.74 -11.42 -16.99
CA ALA A 254 -37.84 -12.25 -16.50
C ALA A 254 -38.63 -12.75 -17.73
N PRO A 255 -38.99 -14.04 -17.83
CA PRO A 255 -39.80 -14.51 -18.94
C PRO A 255 -41.17 -13.84 -18.84
N GLY A 256 -41.59 -13.22 -19.94
CA GLY A 256 -42.93 -12.70 -20.10
C GLY A 256 -43.94 -13.81 -19.91
N SER A 257 -44.93 -13.55 -19.06
CA SER A 257 -46.15 -14.33 -18.96
C SER A 257 -47.05 -13.97 -20.14
N ASP A 258 -47.05 -14.83 -21.15
CA ASP A 258 -48.24 -15.07 -21.98
C ASP A 258 -49.21 -15.99 -21.22
#